data_AF-A0A9C9GKC8-F1
#
_entry.id   AF-A0A9C9GKC8-F1
#
_cell.length_a   1.000
_cell.length_b   1.000
_cell.length_c   1.000
_cell.angle_alpha   90.00
_cell.angle_beta   90.00
_cell.angle_gamma   90.00
#
_symmetry.space_group_name_H-M   'P 1'
#
loop_
_entity.id
_entity.type
_entity.pdbx_description
1 polymer ?
#
loop_
_entity_poly.entity_id
_entity_poly.type
_entity_poly.pdbx_seq_one_letter_code
_entity_poly.pdbx_strand_id
1 'polypeptide(L)'
;MSIDDYKEIDIGDASAIDKFVASLENQERELVLSSKGNVVGAILTAEQYEWFLEQLDNNQDLEFISKRIDDRDGAQSLDDLKKEIEK
;
A
#
# COMPACT_ATOMS: atom_id res chain seq x y z
N MET A 1 -18.98 8.73 13.91
CA MET A 1 -18.57 9.11 12.55
C MET A 1 -17.31 9.93 12.72
N SER A 2 -16.15 9.34 12.47
CA SER A 2 -14.90 10.10 12.42
C SER A 2 -14.86 10.77 11.06
N ILE A 3 -15.00 12.09 11.06
CA ILE A 3 -14.70 12.91 9.89
C ILE A 3 -13.19 13.09 9.98
N ASP A 4 -12.46 12.31 9.19
CA ASP A 4 -11.01 12.49 9.05
C ASP A 4 -10.77 13.92 8.56
N ASP A 5 -10.23 14.77 9.45
CA ASP A 5 -9.84 16.15 9.19
C ASP A 5 -8.57 16.15 8.32
N TYR A 6 -8.72 15.81 7.04
CA TYR A 6 -7.70 16.03 6.02
C TYR A 6 -7.89 17.39 5.36
N LYS A 7 -6.78 18.00 4.94
CA LYS A 7 -6.82 19.26 4.18
C LYS A 7 -7.07 18.92 2.71
N GLU A 8 -8.09 19.50 2.11
CA GLU A 8 -8.41 19.32 0.68
C GLU A 8 -8.09 20.60 -0.10
N ILE A 9 -7.36 20.47 -1.22
CA ILE A 9 -7.01 21.58 -2.12
C ILE A 9 -7.28 21.16 -3.57
N ASP A 10 -7.78 22.09 -4.38
CA ASP A 10 -7.97 21.88 -5.82
C ASP A 10 -6.61 21.79 -6.53
N ILE A 11 -6.45 20.80 -7.42
CA ILE A 11 -5.20 20.56 -8.15
C ILE A 11 -4.77 21.73 -9.06
N GLY A 12 -5.68 22.62 -9.42
CA GLY A 12 -5.40 23.84 -10.17
C GLY A 12 -4.73 24.94 -9.35
N ASP A 13 -4.77 24.86 -8.00
CA ASP A 13 -4.11 25.82 -7.12
C ASP A 13 -2.65 25.42 -6.84
N ALA A 14 -1.83 25.55 -7.88
CA ALA A 14 -0.40 25.24 -7.82
C ALA A 14 0.34 26.03 -6.72
N SER A 15 -0.13 27.23 -6.37
CA SER A 15 0.47 28.06 -5.31
C SER A 15 0.17 27.52 -3.91
N ALA A 16 -1.03 27.00 -3.68
CA ALA A 16 -1.38 26.38 -2.41
C ALA A 16 -0.66 25.02 -2.24
N ILE A 17 -0.50 24.26 -3.33
CA ILE A 17 0.29 23.03 -3.35
C ILE A 17 1.76 23.30 -3.00
N ASP A 18 2.38 24.31 -3.63
CA ASP A 18 3.79 24.64 -3.38
C ASP A 18 4.03 25.09 -1.93
N LYS A 19 3.11 25.89 -1.37
CA LYS A 19 3.13 26.26 0.06
C LYS A 19 2.96 25.06 0.97
N PHE A 20 2.10 24.11 0.61
CA PHE A 20 1.93 22.88 1.38
C PHE A 20 3.21 22.06 1.37
N VAL A 21 3.81 21.85 0.20
CA VAL A 21 5.08 21.14 0.03
C VAL A 21 6.20 21.79 0.84
N ALA A 22 6.32 23.11 0.79
CA ALA A 22 7.29 23.85 1.60
C ALA A 22 7.06 23.72 3.12
N SER A 23 5.84 23.35 3.54
CA SER A 23 5.49 23.13 4.94
C SER A 23 5.46 21.65 5.35
N LEU A 24 5.77 20.71 4.44
CA LEU A 24 5.70 19.26 4.71
C LEU A 24 6.58 18.84 5.90
N GLU A 25 7.74 19.48 6.09
CA GLU A 25 8.62 19.22 7.26
C GLU A 25 7.96 19.59 8.60
N ASN A 26 6.91 20.42 8.59
CA ASN A 26 6.21 20.91 9.78
C ASN A 26 4.72 20.49 9.81
N GLN A 27 4.25 19.65 8.88
CA GLN A 27 2.85 19.22 8.81
C GLN A 27 2.72 17.79 9.34
N GLU A 28 1.76 17.58 10.24
CA GLU A 28 1.44 16.26 10.79
C GLU A 28 0.43 15.46 9.94
N ARG A 29 -0.13 16.06 8.88
CA ARG A 29 -1.28 15.48 8.15
C ARG A 29 -1.13 15.57 6.64
N GLU A 30 -1.80 14.64 5.97
CA GLU A 30 -1.86 14.52 4.52
C GLU A 30 -2.69 15.64 3.87
N LEU A 31 -2.34 15.97 2.62
CA LEU A 31 -3.12 16.85 1.77
C LEU A 31 -3.81 16.02 0.69
N VAL A 32 -5.13 16.13 0.60
CA VAL A 32 -5.92 15.53 -0.47
C VAL A 32 -6.04 16.53 -1.62
N LEU A 33 -5.72 16.06 -2.82
CA LEU A 33 -5.88 16.82 -4.06
C LEU A 33 -7.18 16.43 -4.71
N SER A 34 -8.04 17.42 -4.97
CA SER A 34 -9.28 17.21 -5.71
C SER A 34 -9.31 17.98 -7.03
N SER A 35 -10.11 17.49 -7.96
CA SER A 35 -10.39 18.17 -9.21
C SER A 35 -11.85 17.96 -9.56
N LYS A 36 -12.58 19.06 -9.78
CA LYS A 36 -14.01 19.02 -10.14
C LYS A 36 -14.85 18.18 -9.16
N GLY A 37 -14.54 18.25 -7.87
CA GLY A 37 -15.25 17.53 -6.81
C GLY A 37 -14.89 16.04 -6.69
N ASN A 38 -13.88 15.55 -7.41
CA ASN A 38 -13.37 14.19 -7.26
C ASN A 38 -11.97 14.23 -6.66
N VAL A 39 -11.67 13.34 -5.71
CA VAL A 39 -10.30 13.14 -5.23
C VAL A 39 -9.48 12.51 -6.35
N VAL A 40 -8.38 13.18 -6.73
CA VAL A 40 -7.50 12.76 -7.82
C VAL A 40 -6.12 12.33 -7.33
N GLY A 41 -5.76 12.67 -6.08
CA GLY A 41 -4.50 12.27 -5.48
C GLY A 41 -4.36 12.76 -4.05
N ALA A 42 -3.22 12.46 -3.43
CA ALA A 42 -2.85 12.97 -2.13
C ALA A 42 -1.34 13.21 -2.07
N ILE A 43 -0.93 14.16 -1.24
CA ILE A 43 0.46 14.41 -0.86
C ILE A 43 0.61 13.94 0.58
N LEU A 44 1.41 12.90 0.77
CA LEU A 44 1.71 12.30 2.07
C LEU A 44 3.04 12.85 2.61
N THR A 45 3.19 12.88 3.93
CA THR A 45 4.51 13.04 4.56
C THR A 45 5.32 11.76 4.38
N ALA A 46 6.65 11.84 4.55
CA ALA A 46 7.52 10.67 4.48
C ALA A 46 7.12 9.60 5.49
N GLU A 47 6.80 10.00 6.73
CA GLU A 47 6.36 9.09 7.80
C GLU A 47 5.03 8.39 7.45
N GLN A 48 4.07 9.13 6.88
CA GLN A 48 2.79 8.54 6.45
C GLN A 48 2.98 7.56 5.28
N TYR A 49 3.88 7.87 4.36
CA TYR A 49 4.21 6.98 3.25
C TYR A 49 4.86 5.68 3.74
N GLU A 50 5.82 5.77 4.68
CA GLU A 50 6.46 4.60 5.28
C GLU A 50 5.45 3.75 6.05
N TRP A 51 4.61 4.36 6.88
CA TRP A 51 3.53 3.66 7.57
C TRP A 51 2.58 2.97 6.59
N PHE A 52 2.22 3.62 5.48
CA PHE A 52 1.36 3.03 4.46
C PHE A 52 1.99 1.79 3.80
N LEU A 53 3.30 1.83 3.51
CA LEU A 53 4.04 0.67 3.00
C LEU A 53 4.10 -0.47 4.01
N GLU A 54 4.34 -0.17 5.29
CA GLU A 54 4.32 -1.18 6.35
C GLU A 54 2.94 -1.82 6.48
N GLN A 55 1.86 -1.05 6.37
CA GLN A 55 0.51 -1.59 6.38
C GLN A 55 0.23 -2.46 5.15
N LEU A 56 0.72 -2.09 3.97
CA LEU A 56 0.60 -2.93 2.77
C LEU A 56 1.32 -4.26 2.93
N ASP A 57 2.53 -4.25 3.49
CA ASP A 57 3.29 -5.47 3.76
C ASP A 57 2.61 -6.35 4.83
N ASN A 58 2.08 -5.74 5.90
CA ASN A 58 1.37 -6.45 6.95
C ASN A 58 0.02 -7.03 6.50
N ASN A 59 -0.62 -6.43 5.48
CA ASN A 59 -1.86 -6.92 4.88
C ASN A 59 -1.62 -7.77 3.62
N GLN A 60 -0.38 -8.16 3.32
CA GLN A 60 -0.15 -9.24 2.36
C GLN A 60 -0.74 -10.51 2.96
N ASP A 61 -1.89 -10.91 2.44
CA ASP A 61 -2.64 -12.10 2.85
C ASP A 61 -1.82 -13.36 2.53
N LEU A 62 -0.92 -13.72 3.45
CA LEU A 62 -0.12 -14.94 3.39
C LEU A 62 -0.97 -16.19 3.73
N GLU A 63 -2.28 -16.07 4.00
CA GLU A 63 -3.13 -17.24 4.20
C GLU A 63 -3.08 -18.17 2.99
N PHE A 64 -2.91 -17.64 1.77
CA PHE A 64 -2.74 -18.46 0.58
C PHE A 64 -1.43 -19.29 0.61
N ILE A 65 -0.34 -18.75 1.17
CA ILE A 65 0.92 -19.49 1.34
C ILE A 65 0.78 -20.55 2.44
N SER A 66 0.14 -20.23 3.56
CA SER A 66 -0.15 -21.20 4.62
C SER A 66 -1.06 -22.32 4.14
N LYS A 67 -2.12 -22.00 3.37
CA LYS A 67 -3.01 -23.02 2.77
C LYS A 67 -2.28 -23.94 1.80
N ARG A 68 -1.26 -23.47 1.08
CA ARG A 68 -0.42 -24.31 0.21
C ARG A 68 0.50 -25.29 0.94
N ILE A 69 0.84 -25.05 2.21
CA ILE A 69 1.61 -26.01 3.02
C ILE A 69 0.76 -27.24 3.34
N ASP A 70 -0.54 -27.03 3.56
CA ASP A 70 -1.52 -28.07 3.83
C ASP A 70 -2.11 -28.70 2.57
N ASP A 71 -1.92 -28.08 1.40
CA ASP A 71 -2.30 -28.57 0.07
C ASP A 71 -1.31 -29.67 -0.42
N ARG A 72 -1.18 -30.72 0.39
CA ARG A 72 -0.35 -31.91 0.12
C ARG A 72 -1.00 -32.90 -0.83
N ASP A 73 -2.22 -32.63 -1.29
CA ASP A 73 -2.94 -33.53 -2.18
C ASP A 73 -2.31 -33.48 -3.58
N GLY A 74 -1.57 -34.54 -3.93
CA GLY A 74 -0.78 -34.62 -5.16
C GLY A 74 0.69 -34.15 -5.04
N ALA A 75 1.18 -33.83 -3.84
CA ALA A 75 2.58 -33.49 -3.64
C ALA A 75 3.49 -34.73 -3.77
N GLN A 76 4.39 -34.72 -4.75
CA GLN A 76 5.37 -35.78 -4.96
C GLN A 76 6.64 -35.54 -4.12
N SER A 77 7.15 -36.59 -3.49
CA SER A 77 8.42 -36.50 -2.76
C SER A 77 9.59 -36.33 -3.74
N LEU A 78 10.65 -35.64 -3.32
CA LEU A 78 11.88 -35.50 -4.11
C LEU A 78 12.48 -36.87 -4.49
N ASP A 79 12.34 -37.85 -3.59
CA ASP A 79 12.78 -39.23 -3.83
C ASP A 79 11.95 -39.92 -4.93
N ASP A 80 10.65 -39.65 -5.00
CA ASP A 80 9.79 -40.19 -6.05
C ASP A 80 10.00 -39.48 -7.39
N LEU A 81 10.27 -38.16 -7.38
CA LEU A 81 10.63 -37.40 -8.59
C LEU A 81 11.94 -37.93 -9.20
N LYS A 82 12.94 -38.22 -8.34
CA LYS A 82 14.23 -38.73 -8.80
C LYS A 82 14.10 -40.07 -9.52
N LYS A 83 13.24 -40.96 -9.02
CA LYS A 83 12.97 -42.28 -9.65
C LYS A 83 12.28 -42.18 -11.01
N GLU A 84 11.48 -41.14 -11.25
CA GLU A 84 10.84 -40.93 -12.55
C GLU A 84 11.82 -40.33 -13.58
N ILE A 85 12.74 -39.47 -13.15
CA ILE A 85 13.74 -38.85 -14.02
C ILE A 85 14.84 -39.86 -14.43
N GLU A 86 15.13 -40.85 -13.59
CA GLU A 86 16.13 -41.89 -13.86
C GLU A 86 15.58 -43.10 -14.65
N LYS A 87 14.37 -42.99 -15.22
CA LYS A 87 13.80 -43.96 -16.19
C LYS A 87 13.98 -43.51 -17.63
#